data_AF-H5UU44-F1
#
_entry.id   AF-H5UU44-F1
#
_cell.length_a   1.000
_cell.length_b   1.000
_cell.length_c   1.000
_cell.angle_alpha   90.00
_cell.angle_beta   90.00
_cell.angle_gamma   90.00
#
_symmetry.space_group_name_H-M   'P 1'
#
loop_
_entity.id
_entity.type
_entity.pdbx_description
1 polymer ?
#
loop_
_entity_poly.entity_id
_entity_poly.type
_entity_poly.pdbx_seq_one_letter_code
_entity_poly.pdbx_strand_id
1 'polypeptide(L)'
;MPALTAPAIGVSCASAPAPQSLLSPAATARLTEQTRASRAAARAMNGARLGYSRPVEGTHFTSGYKQRWGRLHAGLDFAGPVGQVVRAVAPGTVTVAGPASGYGRLIEIRHPDGRFTRYGHLHRVDVEVGQRVGVAEPIGALGNAGRSTGPHLHFEVRTPAGTPVDPMPWLRERGIVPIENPAKK
;
A
#
# COMPACT_ATOMS: atom_id res chain seq x y z
N MET A 1 68.71 -49.42 18.42
CA MET A 1 67.68 -48.55 19.04
C MET A 1 66.32 -49.01 18.51
N PRO A 2 65.42 -49.53 19.36
CA PRO A 2 64.15 -50.14 18.95
C PRO A 2 62.99 -49.12 18.93
N ALA A 3 61.85 -49.61 18.42
CA ALA A 3 60.49 -49.15 18.66
C ALA A 3 59.96 -48.04 17.71
N LEU A 4 58.69 -47.96 17.33
CA LEU A 4 57.47 -48.50 17.93
C LEU A 4 56.39 -48.54 16.82
N THR A 5 55.64 -49.64 16.72
CA THR A 5 54.38 -49.69 15.97
C THR A 5 53.34 -48.84 16.73
N ALA A 6 52.47 -48.10 16.03
CA ALA A 6 51.29 -47.49 16.64
C ALA A 6 50.05 -47.68 15.75
N PRO A 7 48.85 -47.90 16.33
CA PRO A 7 47.69 -48.43 15.63
C PRO A 7 46.77 -47.36 15.05
N ALA A 8 45.93 -47.80 14.11
CA ALA A 8 44.81 -47.05 13.56
C ALA A 8 43.77 -46.75 14.65
N ILE A 9 43.32 -45.49 14.73
CA ILE A 9 42.09 -45.11 15.41
C ILE A 9 41.25 -44.36 14.38
N GLY A 10 40.26 -45.07 13.84
CA GLY A 10 39.22 -44.50 13.01
C GLY A 10 38.34 -43.58 13.84
N VAL A 11 38.35 -42.29 13.52
CA VAL A 11 37.32 -41.36 13.97
C VAL A 11 36.15 -41.55 13.02
N SER A 12 35.22 -42.43 13.42
CA SER A 12 33.90 -42.54 12.81
C SER A 12 33.13 -41.27 13.16
N CYS A 13 32.99 -40.38 12.18
CA CYS A 13 32.14 -39.20 12.28
C CYS A 13 30.68 -39.66 12.33
N ALA A 14 30.12 -39.81 13.52
CA ALA A 14 28.69 -39.97 13.69
C ALA A 14 27.99 -38.73 13.11
N SER A 15 27.27 -38.95 12.01
CA SER A 15 26.35 -38.00 11.39
C SER A 15 25.34 -37.55 12.45
N ALA A 16 25.45 -36.31 12.92
CA ALA A 16 24.39 -35.69 13.72
C ALA A 16 23.10 -35.64 12.87
N PRO A 17 21.96 -36.17 13.34
CA PRO A 17 20.70 -35.99 12.64
C PRO A 17 20.36 -34.49 12.66
N ALA A 18 19.99 -33.96 11.49
CA ALA A 18 19.46 -32.60 11.35
C ALA A 18 18.39 -32.35 12.42
N PRO A 19 18.34 -31.17 13.05
CA PRO A 19 17.32 -30.86 14.04
C PRO A 19 15.95 -30.95 13.35
N GLN A 20 15.22 -32.02 13.64
CA GLN A 20 13.86 -32.19 13.12
C GLN A 20 13.02 -31.09 13.75
N SER A 21 12.54 -30.16 12.92
CA SER A 21 11.65 -29.07 13.31
C SER A 21 10.48 -29.62 14.12
N LEU A 22 10.49 -29.41 15.44
CA LEU A 22 9.51 -29.91 16.41
C LEU A 22 8.11 -29.27 16.29
N LEU A 23 7.90 -28.42 15.28
CA LEU A 23 6.67 -27.69 15.08
C LEU A 23 5.81 -28.35 14.00
N SER A 24 4.58 -28.71 14.37
CA SER A 24 3.56 -29.18 13.42
C SER A 24 3.37 -28.17 12.28
N PRO A 25 3.06 -28.60 11.05
CA PRO A 25 2.84 -27.70 9.91
C PRO A 25 1.77 -26.63 10.17
N ALA A 26 0.76 -26.93 10.99
CA ALA A 26 -0.24 -25.95 11.43
C ALA A 26 0.35 -24.87 12.38
N ALA A 27 1.33 -25.21 13.21
CA ALA A 27 2.02 -24.26 14.08
C ALA A 27 2.96 -23.36 13.29
N THR A 28 3.66 -23.90 12.28
CA THR A 28 4.51 -23.12 11.37
C THR A 28 3.68 -22.14 10.55
N ALA A 29 2.51 -22.56 10.03
CA ALA A 29 1.59 -21.67 9.31
C ALA A 29 1.09 -20.51 10.19
N ARG A 30 0.67 -20.78 11.43
CA ARG A 30 0.23 -19.75 12.38
C ARG A 30 1.35 -18.76 12.73
N LEU A 31 2.59 -19.22 12.88
CA LEU A 31 3.74 -18.36 13.14
C LEU A 31 4.11 -17.49 11.91
N THR A 32 4.01 -18.04 10.70
CA THR A 32 4.22 -17.27 9.46
C THR A 32 3.15 -16.21 9.25
N GLU A 33 1.89 -16.52 9.58
CA GLU A 33 0.78 -15.58 9.54
C GLU A 33 0.98 -14.47 10.58
N GLN A 34 1.33 -14.84 11.82
CA GLN A 34 1.62 -13.88 12.89
C GLN A 34 2.81 -12.98 12.56
N THR A 35 3.87 -13.50 11.92
CA THR A 35 5.02 -12.69 11.48
C THR A 35 4.70 -11.80 10.28
N ARG A 36 3.86 -12.23 9.34
CA ARG A 36 3.35 -11.37 8.24
C ARG A 36 2.47 -10.24 8.79
N ALA A 37 1.56 -10.55 9.70
CA ALA A 37 0.69 -9.57 10.34
C ALA A 37 1.47 -8.57 11.20
N SER A 38 2.45 -9.03 11.98
CA SER A 38 3.29 -8.15 12.80
C SER A 38 4.27 -7.31 11.98
N ARG A 39 4.81 -7.81 10.87
CA ARG A 39 5.61 -7.01 9.92
C ARG A 39 4.77 -5.96 9.20
N ALA A 40 3.55 -6.29 8.79
CA ALA A 40 2.61 -5.33 8.23
C ALA A 40 2.24 -4.25 9.25
N ALA A 41 1.98 -4.65 10.51
CA ALA A 41 1.73 -3.72 11.61
C ALA A 41 2.95 -2.83 11.90
N ALA A 42 4.18 -3.37 11.90
CA ALA A 42 5.40 -2.61 12.11
C ALA A 42 5.68 -1.62 10.97
N ARG A 43 5.44 -2.01 9.70
CA ARG A 43 5.48 -1.08 8.55
C ARG A 43 4.43 0.01 8.68
N ALA A 44 3.22 -0.35 9.10
CA ALA A 44 2.15 0.63 9.33
C ALA A 44 2.48 1.64 10.43
N MET A 45 3.06 1.17 11.54
CA MET A 45 3.51 2.05 12.64
C MET A 45 4.71 2.92 12.25
N ASN A 46 5.64 2.42 11.42
CA ASN A 46 6.77 3.24 10.96
C ASN A 46 6.34 4.28 9.93
N GLY A 47 5.31 3.99 9.12
CA GLY A 47 4.64 4.98 8.28
C GLY A 47 3.99 6.09 9.10
N ALA A 48 3.39 5.78 10.25
CA ALA A 48 2.80 6.79 11.13
C ALA A 48 3.82 7.80 11.69
N ARG A 49 5.13 7.48 11.67
CA ARG A 49 6.22 8.42 12.01
C ARG A 49 6.52 9.42 10.88
N LEU A 50 6.21 9.06 9.63
CA LEU A 50 6.26 9.93 8.46
C LEU A 50 4.85 10.46 8.19
N GLY A 51 4.33 11.29 9.09
CA GLY A 51 2.99 11.91 9.09
C GLY A 51 2.04 11.53 7.95
N TYR A 52 2.34 11.93 6.71
CA TYR A 52 1.57 11.63 5.50
C TYR A 52 2.47 11.57 4.25
N SER A 53 2.09 10.81 3.24
CA SER A 53 2.84 10.69 1.97
C SER A 53 2.03 11.13 0.74
N ARG A 54 2.71 11.61 -0.30
CA ARG A 54 2.04 11.89 -1.58
C ARG A 54 1.46 10.59 -2.14
N PRO A 55 0.21 10.60 -2.65
CA PRO A 55 -0.40 9.39 -3.21
C PRO A 55 0.37 8.86 -4.42
N VAL A 56 1.00 9.76 -5.20
CA VAL A 56 1.90 9.42 -6.30
C VAL A 56 3.01 10.48 -6.40
N GLU A 57 4.25 10.04 -6.61
CA GLU A 57 5.39 10.93 -6.87
C GLU A 57 5.45 11.33 -8.35
N GLY A 58 5.86 12.56 -8.66
CA GLY A 58 6.02 13.01 -10.06
C GLY A 58 4.72 13.22 -10.84
N THR A 59 3.58 13.33 -10.15
CA THR A 59 2.30 13.67 -10.78
C THR A 59 1.98 15.15 -10.71
N HIS A 60 1.25 15.62 -11.72
CA HIS A 60 0.75 16.99 -11.78
C HIS A 60 -0.72 17.03 -11.40
N PHE A 61 -1.09 18.03 -10.61
CA PHE A 61 -2.49 18.28 -10.29
C PHE A 61 -3.22 18.78 -11.54
N THR A 62 -4.22 18.02 -11.99
CA THR A 62 -4.98 18.35 -13.21
C THR A 62 -6.32 18.99 -12.89
N SER A 63 -7.04 18.46 -11.89
CA SER A 63 -8.43 18.81 -11.62
C SER A 63 -8.77 18.65 -10.15
N GLY A 64 -9.42 19.69 -9.59
CA GLY A 64 -9.85 19.73 -8.19
C GLY A 64 -11.28 19.27 -7.95
N TYR A 65 -11.65 19.21 -6.67
CA TYR A 65 -13.02 19.02 -6.21
C TYR A 65 -13.88 20.21 -6.65
N LYS A 66 -14.72 20.04 -7.67
CA LYS A 66 -15.59 21.10 -8.21
C LYS A 66 -16.87 20.54 -8.81
N GLN A 67 -17.97 21.27 -8.64
CA GLN A 67 -19.19 21.03 -9.40
C GLN A 67 -18.97 21.43 -10.87
N ARG A 68 -19.25 20.55 -11.82
CA ARG A 68 -19.19 20.83 -13.26
C ARG A 68 -20.45 20.33 -13.95
N TRP A 69 -21.16 21.23 -14.62
CA TRP A 69 -22.33 20.88 -15.46
C TRP A 69 -23.37 20.01 -14.75
N GLY A 70 -23.69 20.35 -13.49
CA GLY A 70 -24.63 19.57 -12.66
C GLY A 70 -24.08 18.28 -12.05
N ARG A 71 -22.81 17.94 -12.28
CA ARG A 71 -22.14 16.76 -11.71
C ARG A 71 -20.98 17.15 -10.80
N LEU A 72 -20.97 16.64 -9.58
CA LEU A 72 -19.88 16.87 -8.63
C LEU A 72 -18.67 16.02 -9.02
N HIS A 73 -17.53 16.66 -9.25
CA HIS A 73 -16.24 15.97 -9.23
C HIS A 73 -15.82 15.78 -7.76
N ALA A 74 -16.02 14.57 -7.24
CA ALA A 74 -15.92 14.25 -5.82
C ALA A 74 -14.49 14.03 -5.30
N GLY A 75 -13.47 14.35 -6.10
CA GLY A 75 -12.06 14.09 -5.77
C GLY A 75 -11.08 15.03 -6.47
N LEU A 76 -9.80 14.68 -6.35
CA LEU A 76 -8.68 15.29 -7.04
C LEU A 76 -8.14 14.32 -8.09
N ASP A 77 -7.81 14.86 -9.27
CA ASP A 77 -7.14 14.10 -10.32
C ASP A 77 -5.67 14.46 -10.37
N PHE A 78 -4.83 13.42 -10.38
CA PHE A 78 -3.38 13.50 -10.53
C PHE A 78 -2.97 12.83 -11.83
N ALA A 79 -2.57 13.61 -12.82
CA ALA A 79 -2.06 13.08 -14.08
C ALA A 79 -0.66 12.50 -13.90
N GLY A 80 -0.44 11.31 -14.45
CA GLY A 80 0.83 10.58 -14.39
C GLY A 80 0.88 9.43 -15.40
N PRO A 81 2.08 8.92 -15.73
CA PRO A 81 2.21 7.79 -16.64
C PRO A 81 1.62 6.50 -16.03
N VAL A 82 1.02 5.66 -16.90
CA VAL A 82 0.52 4.34 -16.51
C VAL A 82 1.65 3.50 -15.91
N GLY A 83 1.37 2.77 -14.83
CA GLY A 83 2.33 1.93 -14.13
C GLY A 83 3.04 2.62 -12.96
N GLN A 84 2.84 3.92 -12.75
CA GLN A 84 3.44 4.63 -11.63
C GLN A 84 2.92 4.09 -10.29
N VAL A 85 3.82 3.91 -9.32
CA VAL A 85 3.47 3.31 -8.02
C VAL A 85 2.56 4.26 -7.25
N VAL A 86 1.37 3.78 -6.90
CA VAL A 86 0.41 4.47 -6.04
C VAL A 86 0.67 4.03 -4.61
N ARG A 87 0.80 5.01 -3.71
CA ARG A 87 1.10 4.80 -2.29
C ARG A 87 -0.06 5.26 -1.42
N ALA A 88 -0.22 4.62 -0.27
CA ALA A 88 -1.20 5.04 0.73
C ALA A 88 -0.77 6.35 1.40
N VAL A 89 -1.67 7.35 1.37
CA VAL A 89 -1.40 8.68 1.95
C VAL A 89 -1.31 8.64 3.47
N ALA A 90 -2.11 7.80 4.10
CA ALA A 90 -2.25 7.66 5.55
C ALA A 90 -2.35 6.17 5.92
N PRO A 91 -1.99 5.77 7.16
CA PRO A 91 -2.11 4.39 7.56
C PRO A 91 -3.58 4.02 7.75
N GLY A 92 -3.95 2.78 7.48
CA GLY A 92 -5.34 2.35 7.58
C GLY A 92 -5.56 0.90 7.24
N THR A 93 -6.83 0.53 7.10
CA THR A 93 -7.26 -0.81 6.70
C THR A 93 -7.99 -0.72 5.37
N VAL A 94 -7.61 -1.56 4.41
CA VAL A 94 -8.27 -1.65 3.11
C VAL A 94 -9.68 -2.20 3.28
N THR A 95 -10.69 -1.45 2.86
CA THR A 95 -12.10 -1.85 2.91
C THR A 95 -12.59 -2.35 1.56
N VAL A 96 -12.03 -1.83 0.46
CA VAL A 96 -12.35 -2.24 -0.91
C VAL A 96 -11.06 -2.34 -1.70
N ALA A 97 -10.92 -3.41 -2.48
CA ALA A 97 -9.80 -3.60 -3.40
C ALA A 97 -10.29 -4.42 -4.61
N GLY A 98 -10.57 -3.76 -5.74
CA GLY A 98 -11.08 -4.47 -6.91
C GLY A 98 -11.79 -3.61 -7.95
N PRO A 99 -12.49 -4.24 -8.91
CA PRO A 99 -13.24 -3.52 -9.93
C PRO A 99 -14.45 -2.79 -9.32
N ALA A 100 -14.64 -1.53 -9.69
CA ALA A 100 -15.75 -0.70 -9.25
C ALA A 100 -16.35 0.06 -10.44
N SER A 101 -17.68 0.04 -10.54
CA SER A 101 -18.40 0.71 -11.62
C SER A 101 -18.09 2.21 -11.64
N GLY A 102 -17.73 2.75 -12.80
CA GLY A 102 -17.30 4.14 -12.98
C GLY A 102 -15.82 4.40 -12.71
N TYR A 103 -15.22 3.76 -11.70
CA TYR A 103 -13.81 3.96 -11.30
C TYR A 103 -12.84 2.98 -11.97
N GLY A 104 -13.33 1.94 -12.64
CA GLY A 104 -12.49 0.89 -13.21
C GLY A 104 -12.01 -0.04 -12.10
N ARG A 105 -10.84 0.25 -11.52
CA ARG A 105 -10.34 -0.42 -10.31
C ARG A 105 -10.22 0.60 -9.19
N LEU A 106 -10.72 0.24 -8.02
CA LEU A 106 -10.80 1.08 -6.84
C LEU A 106 -10.13 0.39 -5.65
N ILE A 107 -9.33 1.16 -4.93
CA ILE A 107 -8.90 0.82 -3.58
C ILE A 107 -9.54 1.84 -2.63
N GLU A 108 -10.16 1.36 -1.55
CA GLU A 108 -10.64 2.19 -0.46
C GLU A 108 -9.92 1.80 0.83
N ILE A 109 -9.41 2.80 1.55
CA ILE A 109 -8.69 2.63 2.82
C ILE A 109 -9.44 3.42 3.90
N ARG A 110 -9.84 2.72 4.96
CA ARG A 110 -10.37 3.32 6.18
C ARG A 110 -9.23 3.69 7.12
N HIS A 111 -9.18 4.96 7.50
CA HIS A 111 -8.20 5.50 8.43
C HIS A 111 -8.69 5.42 9.89
N PRO A 112 -7.77 5.47 10.88
CA PRO A 112 -8.14 5.51 12.29
C PRO A 112 -9.02 6.72 12.65
N ASP A 113 -8.91 7.83 11.93
CA ASP A 113 -9.75 9.04 12.07
C ASP A 113 -11.21 8.81 11.62
N GLY A 114 -11.55 7.60 11.14
CA GLY A 114 -12.87 7.23 10.62
C GLY A 114 -13.13 7.71 9.18
N ARG A 115 -12.24 8.50 8.59
CA ARG A 115 -12.30 8.93 7.19
C ARG A 115 -11.89 7.79 6.24
N PHE A 116 -12.37 7.86 5.00
CA PHE A 116 -12.01 6.92 3.94
C PHE A 116 -11.25 7.65 2.84
N THR A 117 -10.17 7.06 2.33
CA THR A 117 -9.52 7.50 1.09
C THR A 117 -9.79 6.51 -0.02
N ARG A 118 -10.07 7.03 -1.23
CA ARG A 118 -10.34 6.23 -2.43
C ARG A 118 -9.31 6.53 -3.50
N TYR A 119 -8.86 5.48 -4.17
CA TYR A 119 -7.89 5.50 -5.25
C TYR A 119 -8.50 4.80 -6.46
N GLY A 120 -8.93 5.58 -7.46
CA GLY A 120 -9.62 5.11 -8.66
C GLY A 120 -8.72 5.09 -9.90
N HIS A 121 -9.23 4.50 -10.98
CA HIS A 121 -8.56 4.38 -12.29
C HIS A 121 -7.23 3.60 -12.29
N LEU A 122 -7.05 2.73 -11.30
CA LEU A 122 -5.84 1.94 -11.15
C LEU A 122 -5.67 0.91 -12.28
N HIS A 123 -4.45 0.68 -12.72
CA HIS A 123 -4.10 -0.40 -13.65
C HIS A 123 -4.01 -1.74 -12.91
N ARG A 124 -3.37 -1.70 -11.74
CA ARG A 124 -3.11 -2.87 -10.89
C ARG A 124 -3.39 -2.53 -9.43
N VAL A 125 -3.89 -3.54 -8.71
CA VAL A 125 -4.15 -3.49 -7.26
C VAL A 125 -3.22 -4.53 -6.62
N ASP A 126 -2.45 -4.10 -5.62
CA ASP A 126 -1.44 -4.94 -4.95
C ASP A 126 -1.81 -5.26 -3.50
N VAL A 127 -3.02 -4.89 -3.09
CA VAL A 127 -3.54 -5.07 -1.73
C VAL A 127 -4.87 -5.81 -1.74
N GLU A 128 -5.18 -6.44 -0.62
CA GLU A 128 -6.40 -7.21 -0.41
C GLU A 128 -7.31 -6.55 0.63
N VAL A 129 -8.61 -6.84 0.55
CA VAL A 129 -9.58 -6.35 1.55
C VAL A 129 -9.23 -6.91 2.94
N GLY A 130 -9.25 -6.05 3.95
CA GLY A 130 -8.85 -6.39 5.32
C GLY A 130 -7.35 -6.20 5.60
N GLN A 131 -6.52 -5.98 4.58
CA GLN A 131 -5.10 -5.70 4.76
C GLN A 131 -4.88 -4.35 5.46
N ARG A 132 -3.99 -4.34 6.47
CA ARG A 132 -3.49 -3.09 7.06
C ARG A 132 -2.36 -2.55 6.21
N VAL A 133 -2.43 -1.27 5.90
CA VAL A 133 -1.46 -0.54 5.09
C VAL A 133 -0.88 0.62 5.88
N GLY A 134 0.41 0.85 5.73
CA GLY A 134 1.13 1.97 6.29
C GLY A 134 1.14 3.20 5.40
N VAL A 135 1.61 4.32 5.97
CA VAL A 135 1.95 5.50 5.16
C VAL A 135 3.04 5.14 4.15
N ALA A 136 2.92 5.67 2.94
CA ALA A 136 3.85 5.47 1.82
C ALA A 136 3.95 4.01 1.34
N GLU A 137 3.11 3.11 1.83
CA GLU A 137 3.09 1.72 1.39
C GLU A 137 2.52 1.63 -0.04
N PRO A 138 3.18 0.92 -0.98
CA PRO A 138 2.64 0.70 -2.31
C PRO A 138 1.34 -0.10 -2.23
N ILE A 139 0.28 0.46 -2.80
CA ILE A 139 -1.05 -0.16 -2.82
C ILE A 139 -1.49 -0.62 -4.22
N GLY A 140 -0.85 -0.10 -5.25
CA GLY A 140 -1.15 -0.45 -6.64
C GLY A 140 -0.36 0.37 -7.63
N ALA A 141 -0.81 0.33 -8.88
CA ALA A 141 -0.21 1.09 -9.98
C ALA A 141 -1.26 1.97 -10.68
N LEU A 142 -0.87 3.21 -11.00
CA LEU A 142 -1.67 4.17 -11.74
C LEU A 142 -2.04 3.58 -13.10
N GLY A 143 -3.27 3.84 -13.54
CA GLY A 143 -3.75 3.36 -14.82
C GLY A 143 -4.60 4.38 -15.57
N ASN A 144 -5.42 3.82 -16.45
CA ASN A 144 -6.44 4.53 -17.20
C ASN A 144 -7.72 3.69 -17.25
N ALA A 145 -7.95 2.86 -16.23
CA ALA A 145 -9.06 1.92 -16.22
C ALA A 145 -10.39 2.61 -15.88
N GLY A 146 -11.50 2.18 -16.50
CA GLY A 146 -12.82 2.75 -16.25
C GLY A 146 -13.09 4.02 -17.05
N ARG A 147 -13.88 4.94 -16.50
CA ARG A 147 -14.31 6.15 -17.22
C ARG A 147 -13.29 7.29 -17.06
N SER A 148 -12.16 7.14 -17.74
CA SER A 148 -11.05 8.08 -17.70
C SER A 148 -10.76 8.66 -19.09
N THR A 149 -10.49 9.97 -19.18
CA THR A 149 -10.14 10.66 -20.43
C THR A 149 -8.65 10.57 -20.76
N GLY A 150 -7.81 10.13 -19.83
CA GLY A 150 -6.37 9.95 -20.01
C GLY A 150 -5.71 9.45 -18.71
N PRO A 151 -4.45 8.98 -18.73
CA PRO A 151 -3.80 8.39 -17.56
C PRO A 151 -3.77 9.34 -16.35
N HIS A 152 -4.55 9.01 -15.32
CA HIS A 152 -4.59 9.77 -14.07
C HIS A 152 -5.03 8.89 -12.90
N LEU A 153 -4.61 9.27 -11.70
CA LEU A 153 -5.15 8.77 -10.45
C LEU A 153 -6.31 9.67 -10.03
N HIS A 154 -7.47 9.08 -9.77
CA HIS A 154 -8.58 9.74 -9.11
C HIS A 154 -8.52 9.49 -7.60
N PHE A 155 -8.39 10.56 -6.81
CA PHE A 155 -8.23 10.50 -5.36
C PHE A 155 -9.41 11.19 -4.66
N GLU A 156 -10.17 10.46 -3.87
CA GLU A 156 -11.24 11.05 -3.04
C GLU A 156 -10.93 10.90 -1.55
N VAL A 157 -11.41 11.87 -0.77
CA VAL A 157 -11.50 11.75 0.69
C VAL A 157 -12.98 11.81 1.07
N ARG A 158 -13.41 10.86 1.89
CA ARG A 158 -14.79 10.76 2.38
C ARG A 158 -14.85 10.80 3.89
N THR A 159 -15.91 11.42 4.41
CA THR A 159 -16.21 11.41 5.85
C THR A 159 -16.62 10.02 6.33
N PRO A 160 -16.66 9.77 7.65
CA PRO A 160 -17.22 8.54 8.21
C PRO A 160 -18.67 8.26 7.77
N ALA A 161 -19.43 9.32 7.44
CA ALA A 161 -20.79 9.24 6.90
C ALA A 161 -20.84 8.90 5.39
N GLY A 162 -19.68 8.77 4.73
CA GLY A 162 -19.57 8.43 3.30
C GLY A 162 -19.64 9.63 2.34
N THR A 163 -19.77 10.85 2.86
CA THR A 163 -19.86 12.08 2.04
C THR A 163 -18.50 12.47 1.48
N PRO A 164 -18.35 12.70 0.17
CA PRO A 164 -17.11 13.18 -0.42
C PRO A 164 -16.84 14.63 0.00
N VAL A 165 -15.64 14.87 0.53
CA VAL A 165 -15.17 16.19 0.96
C VAL A 165 -14.03 16.64 0.08
N ASP A 166 -13.80 17.95 0.03
CA ASP A 166 -12.64 18.50 -0.64
C ASP A 166 -11.35 17.91 -0.03
N PRO A 167 -10.52 17.19 -0.80
CA PRO A 167 -9.28 16.63 -0.29
C PRO A 167 -8.18 17.69 -0.12
N MET A 168 -8.32 18.89 -0.69
CA MET A 168 -7.29 19.94 -0.65
C MET A 168 -7.00 20.43 0.78
N PRO A 169 -8.00 20.81 1.62
CA PRO A 169 -7.76 21.12 3.02
C PRO A 169 -7.13 19.96 3.78
N TRP A 170 -7.59 18.74 3.51
CA TRP A 170 -7.11 17.52 4.16
C TRP A 170 -5.62 17.27 3.88
N LEU A 171 -5.18 17.44 2.63
CA LEU A 171 -3.79 17.33 2.20
C LEU A 171 -2.93 18.49 2.73
N ARG A 172 -3.44 19.73 2.71
CA ARG A 172 -2.72 20.92 3.20
C ARG A 172 -2.45 20.86 4.69
N GLU A 173 -3.44 20.46 5.49
CA GLU A 173 -3.29 20.22 6.94
C GLU A 173 -2.19 19.19 7.25
N ARG A 174 -1.89 18.34 6.26
CA ARG A 174 -0.94 17.22 6.34
C ARG A 174 0.40 17.53 5.67
N GLY A 175 0.63 18.78 5.27
CA GLY A 175 1.88 19.24 4.64
C GLY A 175 2.05 18.82 3.18
N ILE A 176 1.04 18.23 2.54
CA ILE A 176 1.08 17.83 1.14
C ILE A 176 0.48 18.95 0.28
N VAL A 177 1.36 19.73 -0.36
CA VAL A 177 0.97 20.68 -1.40
C VAL A 177 1.03 20.00 -2.77
N PRO A 178 -0.09 19.92 -3.52
CA PRO A 178 -0.05 19.51 -4.92
C PRO A 178 0.84 20.46 -5.72
N ILE A 179 1.68 19.92 -6.58
CA ILE A 179 2.49 20.74 -7.48
C ILE A 179 1.54 21.20 -8.58
N GLU A 180 1.26 22.50 -8.62
CA GLU A 180 0.49 23.09 -9.72
C GLU A 180 1.22 22.85 -11.04
N ASN A 181 0.46 22.51 -12.08
CA ASN A 181 1.04 22.35 -13.41
C ASN A 181 1.54 23.72 -13.90
N PRO A 182 2.86 23.89 -14.17
CA PRO A 182 3.37 25.16 -14.69
C PRO A 182 2.79 25.53 -16.07
N ALA A 183 2.14 24.59 -16.77
CA ALA A 183 1.54 24.78 -18.08
C ALA A 183 0.11 25.37 -18.08
N LYS A 184 -0.47 25.70 -16.91
CA LYS A 184 -1.72 26.47 -16.82
C LYS A 184 -1.44 27.84 -16.18
N LYS A 185 -1.06 28.81 -17.00
CA LYS A 185 -1.15 30.25 -16.69
C LYS A 185 -2.23 30.87 -17.56
#